data_AF-A0A8R1EER9-F1
#
_entry.id   AF-A0A8R1EER9-F1
#
_cell.length_a   1.000
_cell.length_b   1.000
_cell.length_c   1.000
_cell.angle_alpha   90.00
_cell.angle_beta   90.00
_cell.angle_gamma   90.00
#
_symmetry.space_group_name_H-M   'P 1'
#
loop_
_entity.id
_entity.type
_entity.pdbx_description
1 polymer ?
#
loop_
_entity_poly.entity_id
_entity_poly.type
_entity_poly.pdbx_seq_one_letter_code
_entity_poly.pdbx_strand_id
1 'polypeptide(L)'
;MSFTLLLFAALIGQASLGNPTRYLFSKVELDQSTMYTMLSSFSNVGKLPIYFPVSNSSADYTSDVWMDPCYERFYEVGAHYVVYWLVNRDMYCEALVKASATTVPTKPLYEQQHLARVERKKTWCPPELE
;
A
#
# COMPACT_ATOMS: atom_id res chain seq x y z
N MET A 1 57.06 28.37 -11.72
CA MET A 1 56.73 26.96 -11.46
C MET A 1 55.21 26.84 -11.52
N SER A 2 54.70 26.10 -12.50
CA SER A 2 53.28 26.07 -12.88
C SER A 2 52.37 25.44 -11.82
N PHE A 3 51.24 26.09 -11.61
CA PHE A 3 50.06 25.60 -10.91
C PHE A 3 49.29 24.62 -11.82
N THR A 4 49.05 23.40 -11.36
CA THR A 4 47.93 22.60 -11.88
C THR A 4 47.39 21.68 -10.78
N LEU A 5 46.32 22.11 -10.11
CA LEU A 5 45.50 21.26 -9.25
C LEU A 5 44.36 20.72 -10.13
N LEU A 6 44.40 19.45 -10.52
CA LEU A 6 43.30 18.78 -11.22
C LEU A 6 42.32 18.22 -10.18
N LEU A 7 41.29 19.00 -9.87
CA LEU A 7 40.09 18.54 -9.18
C LEU A 7 39.20 17.82 -10.20
N PHE A 8 39.30 16.49 -10.27
CA PHE A 8 38.25 15.68 -10.89
C PHE A 8 37.09 15.58 -9.91
N ALA A 9 36.13 16.50 -10.02
CA ALA A 9 34.81 16.34 -9.43
C ALA A 9 34.05 15.28 -10.24
N ALA A 10 34.16 14.01 -9.82
CA ALA A 10 33.23 12.98 -10.26
C ALA A 10 31.86 13.30 -9.65
N LEU A 11 31.00 13.93 -10.45
CA LEU A 11 29.55 13.96 -10.22
C LEU A 11 29.07 12.50 -10.26
N ILE A 12 29.09 11.84 -9.11
CA ILE A 12 28.28 10.65 -8.88
C ILE A 12 26.85 11.17 -8.88
N GLY A 13 26.21 11.12 -10.04
CA GLY A 13 24.76 11.22 -10.12
C GLY A 13 24.21 10.11 -9.23
N GLN A 14 23.70 10.48 -8.05
CA GLN A 14 22.91 9.58 -7.25
C GLN A 14 21.66 9.29 -8.09
N ALA A 15 21.68 8.13 -8.77
CA ALA A 15 20.44 7.51 -9.19
C ALA A 15 19.65 7.27 -7.91
N SER A 16 18.71 8.16 -7.58
CA SER A 16 17.67 7.83 -6.63
C SER A 16 16.77 6.81 -7.33
N LEU A 17 17.23 5.55 -7.36
CA LEU A 17 16.32 4.42 -7.34
C LEU A 17 15.47 4.67 -6.09
N GLY A 18 14.27 5.23 -6.31
CA GLY A 18 13.33 5.48 -5.24
C GLY A 18 13.26 4.22 -4.39
N ASN A 19 13.44 4.38 -3.08
CA ASN A 19 13.45 3.29 -2.13
C ASN A 19 12.25 2.40 -2.46
N PRO A 20 12.44 1.16 -2.95
CA PRO A 20 11.31 0.27 -3.12
C PRO A 20 10.78 0.11 -1.70
N THR A 21 9.57 0.60 -1.45
CA THR A 21 8.89 0.43 -0.16
C THR A 21 9.17 -1.00 0.28
N ARG A 22 9.72 -1.16 1.50
CA ARG A 22 10.23 -2.44 2.06
C ARG A 22 9.34 -3.64 1.71
N TYR A 23 8.05 -3.36 1.62
CA TYR A 23 7.01 -4.21 1.10
C TYR A 23 6.67 -3.80 -0.34
N LEU A 24 7.02 -4.64 -1.33
CA LEU A 24 6.78 -4.40 -2.76
C LEU A 24 5.27 -4.43 -3.13
N PHE A 25 4.53 -3.38 -2.78
CA PHE A 25 3.12 -3.21 -3.10
C PHE A 25 2.93 -2.22 -4.25
N SER A 26 1.81 -2.33 -4.93
CA SER A 26 1.39 -1.38 -5.95
C SER A 26 -0.10 -1.09 -5.82
N LYS A 27 -0.46 0.16 -6.09
CA LYS A 27 -1.86 0.57 -6.25
C LYS A 27 -2.53 -0.27 -7.35
N VAL A 28 -3.77 -0.69 -7.11
CA VAL A 28 -4.62 -1.30 -8.11
C VAL A 28 -5.19 -0.19 -9.01
N GLU A 29 -4.94 -0.27 -10.31
CA GLU A 29 -5.40 0.69 -11.31
C GLU A 29 -6.82 0.34 -11.82
N LEU A 30 -7.78 0.28 -10.90
CA LEU A 30 -9.21 0.17 -11.21
C LEU A 30 -9.93 1.43 -10.75
N ASP A 31 -11.04 1.77 -11.41
CA ASP A 31 -11.91 2.83 -10.92
C ASP A 31 -12.53 2.44 -9.57
N GLN A 32 -12.93 3.46 -8.80
CA GLN A 32 -13.41 3.26 -7.42
C GLN A 32 -14.65 2.36 -7.36
N SER A 33 -15.55 2.44 -8.36
CA SER A 33 -16.81 1.67 -8.37
C SER A 33 -16.57 0.20 -8.65
N THR A 34 -15.75 -0.10 -9.66
CA THR A 34 -15.34 -1.47 -9.98
C THR A 34 -14.62 -2.10 -8.79
N MET A 35 -13.65 -1.37 -8.21
CA MET A 35 -12.91 -1.86 -7.06
C MET A 35 -13.83 -2.13 -5.88
N TYR A 36 -14.72 -1.19 -5.53
CA TYR A 36 -15.66 -1.36 -4.41
C TYR A 36 -16.60 -2.54 -4.60
N THR A 37 -17.09 -2.76 -5.83
CA THR A 37 -17.93 -3.93 -6.14
C THR A 37 -17.17 -5.23 -5.93
N MET A 38 -15.90 -5.29 -6.35
CA MET A 38 -15.05 -6.47 -6.14
C MET A 38 -14.82 -6.77 -4.66
N LEU A 39 -14.71 -5.74 -3.81
CA LEU A 39 -14.48 -5.90 -2.36
C LEU A 39 -15.58 -6.71 -1.67
N SER A 40 -16.79 -6.81 -2.24
CA SER A 40 -17.88 -7.64 -1.71
C SER A 40 -17.56 -9.14 -1.61
N SER A 41 -16.54 -9.59 -2.34
CA SER A 41 -16.03 -10.97 -2.34
C SER A 41 -14.86 -11.18 -1.38
N PHE A 42 -14.55 -10.21 -0.52
CA PHE A 42 -13.39 -10.24 0.36
C PHE A 42 -13.75 -9.88 1.82
N SER A 43 -13.06 -10.52 2.75
CA SER A 43 -13.27 -10.37 4.19
C SER A 43 -11.99 -9.93 4.90
N ASN A 44 -12.12 -9.16 5.97
CA ASN A 44 -11.02 -8.84 6.89
C ASN A 44 -10.79 -9.93 7.95
N VAL A 45 -11.42 -11.10 7.81
CA VAL A 45 -11.38 -12.24 8.76
C VAL A 45 -11.72 -11.86 10.21
N GLY A 46 -12.57 -10.84 10.40
CA GLY A 46 -12.99 -10.35 11.71
C GLY A 46 -11.93 -9.51 12.44
N LYS A 47 -10.83 -9.14 11.77
CA LYS A 47 -9.83 -8.23 12.32
C LYS A 47 -10.32 -6.78 12.18
N LEU A 48 -10.15 -6.00 13.24
CA LEU A 48 -10.44 -4.56 13.19
C LEU A 48 -9.47 -3.85 12.23
N PRO A 49 -9.95 -2.79 11.53
CA PRO A 49 -9.07 -1.92 10.75
C PRO A 49 -8.00 -1.29 11.63
N ILE A 50 -6.83 -1.10 11.06
CA ILE A 50 -5.76 -0.34 11.70
C ILE A 50 -6.08 1.14 11.50
N TYR A 51 -6.16 1.88 12.61
CA TYR A 51 -6.54 3.28 12.64
C TYR A 51 -5.32 4.20 12.66
N PHE A 52 -5.33 5.21 11.78
CA PHE A 52 -4.31 6.24 11.67
C PHE A 52 -4.97 7.62 11.82
N PRO A 53 -4.97 8.20 13.03
CA PRO A 53 -5.60 9.49 13.28
C PRO A 53 -4.81 10.63 12.65
N VAL A 54 -5.51 11.55 11.97
CA VAL A 54 -4.86 12.77 11.44
C VAL A 54 -4.30 13.66 12.55
N SER A 55 -4.83 13.54 13.77
CA SER A 55 -4.33 14.25 14.95
C SER A 55 -3.01 13.70 15.48
N ASN A 56 -2.52 12.58 14.96
CA ASN A 56 -1.23 12.02 15.36
C ASN A 56 -0.08 12.80 14.74
N SER A 57 0.30 13.91 15.37
CA SER A 57 1.43 14.74 14.95
C SER A 57 2.80 14.06 15.05
N SER A 58 2.88 12.87 15.66
CA SER A 58 4.11 12.07 15.73
C SER A 58 4.29 11.11 14.56
N ALA A 59 3.23 10.88 13.77
CA ALA A 59 3.29 10.03 12.59
C ALA A 59 3.73 10.85 11.37
N ASP A 60 4.77 10.39 10.69
CA ASP A 60 5.18 10.95 9.40
C ASP A 60 4.40 10.26 8.27
N TYR A 61 3.25 10.83 7.92
CA TYR A 61 2.43 10.36 6.81
C TYR A 61 3.03 10.66 5.42
N THR A 62 4.17 11.36 5.36
CA THR A 62 4.95 11.56 4.12
C THR A 62 6.02 10.47 3.91
N SER A 63 6.33 9.72 4.97
CA SER A 63 7.24 8.58 4.92
C SER A 63 6.66 7.40 4.14
N ASP A 64 7.52 6.52 3.64
CA ASP A 64 7.13 5.23 3.06
C ASP A 64 6.80 4.16 4.11
N VAL A 65 7.15 4.36 5.38
CA VAL A 65 7.00 3.32 6.43
C VAL A 65 5.70 3.39 7.23
N TRP A 66 4.92 4.47 7.17
CA TRP A 66 3.70 4.56 8.01
C TRP A 66 2.64 3.51 7.65
N MET A 67 2.71 2.95 6.44
CA MET A 67 1.86 1.87 5.95
C MET A 67 2.34 0.46 6.38
N ASP A 68 3.53 0.34 6.97
CA ASP A 68 4.13 -0.94 7.38
C ASP A 68 3.17 -1.82 8.23
N PRO A 69 2.43 -1.29 9.22
CA PRO A 69 1.48 -2.10 9.98
C PRO A 69 0.40 -2.77 9.11
N CYS A 70 0.00 -2.12 8.01
CA CYS A 70 -0.98 -2.67 7.06
C CYS A 70 -0.37 -3.82 6.26
N TYR A 71 0.89 -3.69 5.85
CA TYR A 71 1.60 -4.74 5.14
C TYR A 71 1.92 -5.93 6.06
N GLU A 72 2.29 -5.68 7.32
CA GLU A 72 2.46 -6.74 8.32
C GLU A 72 1.15 -7.52 8.52
N ARG A 73 0.02 -6.81 8.67
CA ARG A 73 -1.30 -7.43 8.74
C ARG A 73 -1.64 -8.23 7.50
N PHE A 74 -1.26 -7.75 6.30
CA PHE A 74 -1.44 -8.48 5.06
C PHE A 74 -0.75 -9.86 5.10
N TYR A 75 0.48 -9.92 5.61
CA TYR A 75 1.18 -11.20 5.77
C TYR A 75 0.60 -12.05 6.89
N GLU A 76 0.19 -11.44 8.01
CA GLU A 76 -0.43 -12.13 9.15
C GLU A 76 -1.65 -12.95 8.73
N VAL A 77 -2.52 -12.39 7.87
CA VAL A 77 -3.80 -13.02 7.50
C VAL A 77 -3.78 -13.70 6.13
N GLY A 78 -2.68 -13.64 5.38
CA GLY A 78 -2.62 -14.15 4.01
C GLY A 78 -3.55 -13.40 3.05
N ALA A 79 -3.59 -12.07 3.17
CA ALA A 79 -4.47 -11.22 2.37
C ALA A 79 -4.10 -11.19 0.88
N HIS A 80 -5.07 -10.74 0.07
CA HIS A 80 -4.91 -10.47 -1.36
C HIS A 80 -4.80 -8.97 -1.64
N TYR A 81 -5.48 -8.16 -0.83
CA TYR A 81 -5.48 -6.71 -0.94
C TYR A 81 -5.20 -6.05 0.41
N VAL A 82 -4.58 -4.88 0.36
CA VAL A 82 -4.64 -3.87 1.42
C VAL A 82 -5.55 -2.76 0.94
N VAL A 83 -6.58 -2.45 1.72
CA VAL A 83 -7.56 -1.40 1.42
C VAL A 83 -7.40 -0.27 2.42
N TYR A 84 -7.39 0.95 1.91
CA TYR A 84 -7.32 2.16 2.70
C TYR A 84 -8.61 2.97 2.54
N TRP A 85 -9.14 3.40 3.68
CA TRP A 85 -10.35 4.18 3.79
C TRP A 85 -10.06 5.53 4.40
N LEU A 86 -10.60 6.59 3.80
CA LEU A 86 -10.53 7.94 4.33
C LEU A 86 -11.90 8.34 4.89
N VAL A 87 -12.01 8.38 6.22
CA VAL A 87 -13.25 8.67 6.93
C VAL A 87 -13.01 9.84 7.86
N ASN A 88 -13.73 10.95 7.66
CA ASN A 88 -13.60 12.16 8.47
C ASN A 88 -12.16 12.71 8.59
N ARG A 89 -11.36 12.54 7.52
CA ARG A 89 -9.92 12.87 7.41
C ARG A 89 -8.96 11.90 8.09
N ASP A 90 -9.46 10.92 8.82
CA ASP A 90 -8.64 9.85 9.36
C ASP A 90 -8.51 8.71 8.35
N MET A 91 -7.34 8.05 8.38
CA MET A 91 -7.06 6.91 7.52
C MET A 91 -7.26 5.60 8.29
N TYR A 92 -7.88 4.64 7.65
CA TYR A 92 -8.03 3.28 8.15
C TYR A 92 -7.47 2.32 7.12
N CYS A 93 -6.82 1.24 7.55
CA CYS A 93 -6.43 0.18 6.63
C CYS A 93 -6.93 -1.20 7.04
N GLU A 94 -7.28 -1.99 6.04
CA GLU A 94 -7.71 -3.37 6.18
C GLU A 94 -6.91 -4.26 5.24
N ALA A 95 -6.56 -5.45 5.73
CA ALA A 95 -6.03 -6.51 4.87
C ALA A 95 -7.15 -7.50 4.59
N LEU A 96 -7.43 -7.74 3.31
CA LEU A 96 -8.60 -8.51 2.89
C LEU A 96 -8.20 -9.81 2.22
N VAL A 97 -8.76 -10.91 2.71
CA VAL A 97 -8.66 -12.25 2.12
C VAL A 97 -9.88 -12.53 1.25
N LYS A 98 -9.74 -13.41 0.26
CA LYS A 98 -10.90 -13.88 -0.51
C LYS A 98 -11.88 -14.59 0.43
N ALA A 99 -13.14 -14.13 0.45
CA ALA A 99 -14.17 -14.75 1.27
C ALA A 99 -14.47 -16.17 0.76
N SER A 100 -14.76 -17.10 1.68
CA SER A 100 -15.26 -18.42 1.31
C SER A 100 -16.65 -18.30 0.67
N ALA A 101 -16.98 -19.20 -0.26
CA ALA A 101 -18.32 -19.26 -0.87
C ALA A 101 -19.45 -19.51 0.15
N THR A 102 -19.13 -19.98 1.35
CA THR A 102 -20.06 -20.18 2.46
C THR A 102 -20.29 -18.92 3.31
N THR A 103 -19.48 -17.87 3.10
CA THR A 103 -19.66 -16.57 3.75
C THR A 103 -20.58 -15.72 2.87
N VAL A 104 -21.68 -15.21 3.45
CA VAL A 104 -22.56 -14.20 2.84
C VAL A 104 -21.70 -13.08 2.23
N PRO A 105 -22.09 -12.47 1.07
CA PRO A 105 -21.35 -11.35 0.49
C PRO A 105 -20.97 -10.36 1.59
N THR A 106 -19.67 -10.16 1.72
CA THR A 106 -19.12 -9.40 2.82
C THR A 106 -19.31 -7.95 2.46
N LYS A 107 -20.23 -7.27 3.14
CA LYS A 107 -20.40 -5.82 2.94
C LYS A 107 -19.07 -5.16 3.35
N PRO A 108 -18.45 -4.34 2.48
CA PRO A 108 -17.29 -3.55 2.88
C PRO A 108 -17.60 -2.72 4.13
N LEU A 109 -16.61 -2.52 4.99
CA LEU A 109 -16.82 -1.89 6.29
C LEU A 109 -17.30 -0.44 6.17
N TYR A 110 -16.79 0.29 5.19
CA TYR A 110 -17.15 1.68 4.91
C TYR A 110 -17.84 1.80 3.55
N GLU A 111 -18.62 2.88 3.39
CA GLU A 111 -19.26 3.20 2.12
C GLU A 111 -18.23 3.53 1.03
N GLN A 112 -18.63 3.34 -0.24
CA GLN A 112 -17.77 3.53 -1.41
C GLN A 112 -17.05 4.89 -1.44
N GLN A 113 -17.72 5.97 -1.02
CA GLN A 113 -17.15 7.32 -1.00
C GLN A 113 -15.89 7.44 -0.12
N HIS A 114 -15.71 6.53 0.83
CA HIS A 114 -14.55 6.50 1.71
C HIS A 114 -13.39 5.69 1.14
N LEU A 115 -13.58 4.98 0.03
CA LEU A 115 -12.52 4.17 -0.59
C LEU A 115 -11.43 5.07 -1.17
N ALA A 116 -10.28 5.13 -0.52
CA ALA A 116 -9.20 6.03 -0.89
C ALA A 116 -8.15 5.35 -1.78
N ARG A 117 -7.76 4.13 -1.43
CA ARG A 117 -6.70 3.38 -2.13
C ARG A 117 -6.88 1.88 -1.91
N VAL A 118 -6.56 1.09 -2.94
CA VAL A 118 -6.40 -0.36 -2.82
C VAL A 118 -5.05 -0.74 -3.38
N GLU A 119 -4.36 -1.63 -2.69
CA GLU A 119 -3.06 -2.13 -3.08
C GLU A 119 -3.02 -3.64 -3.09
N ARG A 120 -2.16 -4.18 -3.93
CA ARG A 120 -1.83 -5.60 -3.97
C ARG A 120 -0.32 -5.77 -3.93
N LYS A 121 0.13 -6.90 -3.42
CA LYS A 121 1.54 -7.29 -3.51
C LYS A 121 1.90 -7.44 -4.99
N LYS A 122 3.03 -6.85 -5.40
CA LYS A 122 3.57 -7.07 -6.74
C LYS A 122 3.96 -8.54 -6.87
N THR A 123 3.31 -9.26 -7.77
CA THR A 123 3.83 -10.55 -8.27
C THR A 123 4.92 -10.24 -9.28
N TRP A 124 6.15 -10.64 -8.98
CA TRP A 124 7.22 -10.66 -9.98
C TRP A 124 6.81 -11.70 -11.04
N CYS A 125 6.36 -11.26 -12.21
CA CYS A 125 6.52 -12.09 -13.39
C CYS A 125 8.01 -12.03 -13.75
N PRO A 126 8.74 -13.15 -13.83
CA PRO A 126 10.05 -13.10 -14.49
C PRO A 126 9.84 -12.56 -15.91
N PRO A 127 10.75 -11.71 -16.44
CA PRO A 127 10.69 -11.33 -17.84
C PRO A 127 10.69 -12.60 -18.69
N GLU A 128 9.84 -12.62 -19.72
CA GLU A 128 9.86 -13.67 -20.74
C GLU A 128 11.29 -13.77 -21.26
N LEU A 129 11.89 -14.96 -21.16
CA LEU A 129 13.20 -15.23 -21.73
C LEU A 129 13.01 -15.23 -23.25
N GLU A 130 13.35 -14.11 -23.90
CA GLU A 130 13.56 -14.06 -25.36
C GLU A 130 14.80 -14.88 -25.76
#